data_AF-A0A932H4I1-F1
#
_entry.id   AF-A0A932H4I1-F1
#
_cell.length_a   1.000
_cell.length_b   1.000
_cell.length_c   1.000
_cell.angle_alpha   90.00
_cell.angle_beta   90.00
_cell.angle_gamma   90.00
#
_symmetry.space_group_name_H-M   'P 1'
#
loop_
_entity.id
_entity.type
_entity.pdbx_description
1 polymer ?
#
loop_
_entity_poly.entity_id
_entity_poly.type
_entity_poly.pdbx_seq_one_letter_code
_entity_poly.pdbx_strand_id
1 'polypeptide(L)'
;MKIIKALWIGATVFVLAITLYAFDGKPNSDIEIFFAWCMLALSFPGGLLVPLVHVALYDGLSITVETSYFSLVLNWGGFFFLGYIQWFKLLPYLIAKLRGFRKKGAPVKTSAAQ
;
A
#
# COMPACT_ATOMS: atom_id res chain seq x y z
N MET A 1 -6.87 -13.24 -10.36
CA MET A 1 -6.78 -12.00 -9.53
C MET A 1 -7.71 -11.98 -8.32
N LYS A 2 -8.94 -12.50 -8.39
CA LYS A 2 -9.89 -12.48 -7.25
C LYS A 2 -9.35 -13.14 -5.97
N ILE A 3 -8.67 -14.29 -6.09
CA ILE A 3 -8.09 -15.02 -4.95
C ILE A 3 -6.94 -14.23 -4.30
N ILE A 4 -5.98 -13.73 -5.10
CA ILE A 4 -4.87 -12.90 -4.60
C ILE A 4 -5.40 -11.65 -3.89
N LYS A 5 -6.44 -11.02 -4.46
CA LYS A 5 -7.12 -9.88 -3.85
C LYS A 5 -7.74 -10.25 -2.49
N ALA A 6 -8.45 -11.37 -2.42
CA ALA A 6 -9.04 -11.85 -1.18
C ALA A 6 -7.98 -12.19 -0.11
N LEU A 7 -6.88 -12.83 -0.52
CA LEU A 7 -5.75 -13.13 0.36
C LEU A 7 -5.08 -11.85 0.88
N TRP A 8 -4.88 -10.86 0.01
CA TRP A 8 -4.28 -9.58 0.41
C TRP A 8 -5.20 -8.81 1.37
N ILE A 9 -6.50 -8.72 1.07
CA ILE A 9 -7.47 -8.10 1.97
C ILE A 9 -7.50 -8.84 3.31
N GLY A 10 -7.57 -10.18 3.27
CA GLY A 10 -7.51 -11.02 4.46
C GLY A 10 -6.27 -10.76 5.30
N ALA A 11 -5.08 -10.67 4.68
CA ALA A 11 -3.83 -10.35 5.37
C ALA A 11 -3.88 -8.97 6.02
N THR A 12 -4.37 -7.93 5.32
CA THR A 12 -4.48 -6.58 5.91
C THR A 12 -5.46 -6.51 7.08
N VAL A 13 -6.58 -7.24 6.99
CA VAL A 13 -7.57 -7.30 8.09
C VAL A 13 -7.02 -8.11 9.26
N PHE A 14 -6.30 -9.20 8.98
CA PHE A 14 -5.66 -10.02 10.00
C PHE A 14 -4.61 -9.26 10.80
N VAL A 15 -3.76 -8.49 10.10
CA VAL A 15 -2.78 -7.59 10.75
C VAL A 15 -3.49 -6.60 11.66
N LEU A 16 -4.54 -5.92 11.17
CA LEU A 16 -5.31 -4.99 12.00
C LEU A 16 -5.93 -5.67 13.22
N ALA A 17 -6.54 -6.84 13.05
CA ALA A 17 -7.18 -7.57 14.13
C ALA A 17 -6.18 -7.97 15.22
N ILE A 18 -5.00 -8.48 14.85
CA ILE A 18 -3.92 -8.79 15.81
C ILE A 18 -3.47 -7.52 16.52
N THR A 19 -3.22 -6.46 15.79
CA THR A 19 -2.77 -5.19 16.37
C THR A 19 -3.79 -4.66 17.36
N LEU A 20 -5.08 -4.60 17.02
CA LEU A 20 -6.12 -4.12 17.92
C LEU A 20 -6.29 -5.02 19.15
N TYR A 21 -6.12 -6.33 19.01
CA TYR A 21 -6.20 -7.28 20.12
C TYR A 21 -5.02 -7.15 21.10
N ALA A 22 -3.81 -6.95 20.57
CA ALA A 22 -2.59 -6.85 21.36
C ALA A 22 -2.24 -5.41 21.80
N PHE A 23 -2.98 -4.40 21.31
CA PHE A 23 -2.78 -3.01 21.69
C PHE A 23 -3.22 -2.77 23.12
N ASP A 24 -2.30 -2.33 23.97
CA ASP A 24 -2.50 -2.09 25.40
C ASP A 24 -2.87 -0.63 25.72
N GLY A 25 -3.08 0.21 24.69
CA GLY A 25 -3.43 1.61 24.84
C GLY A 25 -2.28 2.50 25.33
N LYS A 26 -1.06 1.96 25.46
CA LYS A 26 0.11 2.72 25.84
C LYS A 26 0.84 3.23 24.60
N PRO A 27 1.34 4.48 24.63
CA PRO A 27 2.19 4.99 23.57
C PRO A 27 3.51 4.19 23.52
N ASN A 28 4.07 4.02 22.31
CA ASN A 28 5.31 3.26 22.02
C ASN A 28 5.21 1.75 22.30
N SER A 29 4.03 1.16 22.06
CA SER A 29 3.87 -0.29 22.15
C SER A 29 4.52 -0.98 20.94
N ASP A 30 5.31 -2.04 21.15
CA ASP A 30 6.00 -2.79 20.08
C ASP A 30 5.04 -3.28 18.98
N ILE A 31 3.77 -3.45 19.33
CA ILE A 31 2.71 -3.84 18.40
C ILE A 31 2.44 -2.80 17.30
N GLU A 32 2.67 -1.51 17.58
CA GLU A 32 2.56 -0.44 16.59
C GLU A 32 3.67 -0.54 15.53
N ILE A 33 4.88 -0.88 15.97
CA ILE A 33 6.03 -1.10 15.10
C ILE A 33 5.75 -2.33 14.22
N PHE A 34 5.26 -3.42 14.81
CA PHE A 34 4.82 -4.60 14.08
C PHE A 34 3.76 -4.25 13.02
N PHE A 35 2.73 -3.52 13.41
CA PHE A 35 1.68 -3.05 12.51
C PHE A 35 2.23 -2.24 11.34
N ALA A 36 3.09 -1.25 11.61
CA ALA A 36 3.69 -0.39 10.61
C ALA A 36 4.51 -1.20 9.61
N TRP A 37 5.37 -2.11 10.07
CA TRP A 37 6.18 -2.96 9.18
C TRP A 37 5.35 -3.90 8.34
N CYS A 38 4.33 -4.56 8.91
CA CYS A 38 3.45 -5.46 8.18
C CYS A 38 2.64 -4.70 7.13
N MET A 39 2.03 -3.57 7.49
CA MET A 39 1.25 -2.77 6.54
C MET A 39 2.13 -2.15 5.46
N LEU A 40 3.34 -1.69 5.81
CA LEU A 40 4.30 -1.17 4.85
C LEU A 40 4.74 -2.25 3.85
N ALA A 41 5.04 -3.47 4.31
CA ALA A 41 5.36 -4.57 3.41
C ALA A 41 4.19 -4.93 2.46
N LEU A 42 2.95 -4.92 2.97
CA LEU A 42 1.75 -5.22 2.18
C LEU A 42 1.40 -4.12 1.17
N SER A 43 1.81 -2.88 1.43
CA SER A 43 1.46 -1.70 0.62
C SER A 43 2.65 -1.06 -0.11
N PHE A 44 3.87 -1.62 0.04
CA PHE A 44 5.08 -1.09 -0.58
C PHE A 44 4.97 -1.08 -2.11
N PRO A 45 5.45 -0.02 -2.82
CA PRO A 45 6.06 1.20 -2.28
C PRO A 45 5.09 2.30 -1.80
N GLY A 46 3.83 2.27 -2.21
CA GLY A 46 2.84 3.33 -2.00
C GLY A 46 2.52 3.58 -0.52
N GLY A 47 2.68 2.56 0.31
CA GLY A 47 2.61 2.68 1.77
C GLY A 47 3.56 3.73 2.36
N LEU A 48 4.68 4.02 1.71
CA LEU A 48 5.64 5.05 2.17
C LEU A 48 5.03 6.45 2.27
N LEU A 49 3.92 6.71 1.56
CA LEU A 49 3.22 7.99 1.68
C LEU A 49 2.58 8.17 3.06
N VAL A 50 2.16 7.11 3.74
CA VAL A 50 1.53 7.20 5.06
C VAL A 50 2.45 7.78 6.14
N PRO A 51 3.68 7.26 6.36
CA PRO A 51 4.62 7.87 7.30
C PRO A 51 5.09 9.25 6.82
N LEU A 52 5.18 9.49 5.51
CA LEU A 52 5.57 10.80 4.97
C LEU A 52 4.52 11.88 5.25
N VAL A 53 3.23 11.52 5.18
CA VAL A 53 2.12 12.39 5.59
C VAL A 53 2.17 12.65 7.10
N HIS A 54 2.49 11.65 7.93
CA HIS A 54 2.65 11.86 9.38
C HIS A 54 3.76 12.85 9.69
N VAL A 55 4.92 12.72 9.04
CA VAL A 55 6.04 13.67 9.19
C VAL A 55 5.62 15.07 8.74
N ALA A 56 4.93 15.19 7.61
CA ALA A 56 4.46 16.48 7.10
C ALA A 56 3.43 17.15 8.03
N LEU A 57 2.55 16.37 8.67
CA LEU A 57 1.58 16.88 9.64
C LEU A 57 2.26 17.32 10.95
N TYR A 58 3.22 16.54 11.43
CA TYR A 58 3.96 16.85 12.64
C TYR A 58 4.84 18.09 12.46
N ASP A 59 5.66 18.12 11.41
CA ASP A 59 6.63 19.18 11.15
C ASP A 59 5.96 20.45 10.60
N GLY A 60 4.91 20.29 9.78
CA GLY A 60 4.23 21.41 9.12
C GLY A 60 3.09 22.05 9.92
N LEU A 61 2.35 21.26 10.71
CA LEU A 61 1.14 21.73 11.42
C LEU A 61 1.20 21.55 12.94
N SER A 62 2.28 20.97 13.48
CA SER A 62 2.43 20.65 14.91
C SER A 62 1.27 19.81 15.47
N ILE A 63 0.62 19.02 14.61
CA ILE A 63 -0.46 18.12 15.02
C ILE A 63 0.18 16.81 15.48
N THR A 64 0.20 16.60 16.79
CA THR A 64 0.55 15.30 17.39
C THR A 64 -0.66 14.38 17.33
N VAL A 65 -0.58 13.34 16.49
CA VAL A 65 -1.57 12.27 16.48
C VAL A 65 -1.24 11.33 17.64
N GLU A 66 -1.96 11.46 18.76
CA GLU A 66 -1.82 10.52 19.86
C GLU A 66 -2.17 9.10 19.42
N THR A 67 -1.40 8.14 19.94
CA THR A 67 -1.63 6.75 19.63
C THR A 67 -2.88 6.24 20.31
N SER A 68 -3.87 5.95 19.48
CA SER A 68 -5.20 5.51 19.88
C SER A 68 -5.67 4.43 18.94
N TYR A 69 -6.63 3.61 19.39
CA TYR A 69 -7.31 2.64 18.53
C TYR A 69 -7.84 3.28 17.25
N PHE A 70 -8.34 4.53 17.35
CA PHE A 70 -8.81 5.28 16.20
C PHE A 70 -7.67 5.64 15.23
N SER A 71 -6.52 6.09 15.74
CA SER A 71 -5.32 6.36 14.94
C SER A 71 -4.82 5.10 14.22
N LEU A 72 -4.86 3.93 14.86
CA LEU A 72 -4.50 2.65 14.24
C LEU A 72 -5.42 2.30 13.07
N VAL A 73 -6.74 2.46 13.24
CA VAL A 73 -7.73 2.19 12.19
C VAL A 73 -7.58 3.19 11.03
N LEU A 74 -7.33 4.47 11.32
CA LEU A 74 -7.06 5.49 10.29
C LEU A 74 -5.80 5.18 9.49
N ASN A 75 -4.70 4.84 10.18
CA ASN A 75 -3.45 4.44 9.55
C ASN A 75 -3.63 3.20 8.68
N TRP A 76 -4.35 2.20 9.19
CA TRP A 76 -4.71 1.01 8.44
C TRP A 76 -5.48 1.38 7.17
N GLY A 77 -6.45 2.27 7.27
CA GLY A 77 -7.20 2.80 6.13
C GLY A 77 -6.27 3.40 5.08
N GLY A 78 -5.35 4.28 5.50
CA GLY A 78 -4.37 4.89 4.60
C GLY A 78 -3.52 3.86 3.84
N PHE A 79 -2.90 2.92 4.55
CA PHE A 79 -2.12 1.85 3.94
C PHE A 79 -2.97 0.93 3.06
N PHE A 80 -4.19 0.60 3.49
CA PHE A 80 -5.10 -0.26 2.76
C PHE A 80 -5.51 0.39 1.43
N PHE A 81 -5.96 1.64 1.43
CA PHE A 81 -6.38 2.31 0.20
C PHE A 81 -5.21 2.50 -0.77
N LEU A 82 -4.06 2.95 -0.28
CA LEU A 82 -2.88 3.16 -1.12
C LEU A 82 -2.35 1.84 -1.70
N GLY A 83 -2.20 0.81 -0.85
CA GLY A 83 -1.77 -0.52 -1.28
C GLY A 83 -2.76 -1.14 -2.27
N TYR A 84 -4.06 -1.01 -2.03
CA TYR A 84 -5.08 -1.52 -2.93
C TYR A 84 -5.02 -0.87 -4.31
N ILE A 85 -4.97 0.47 -4.36
CA ILE A 85 -4.90 1.22 -5.62
C ILE A 85 -3.62 0.85 -6.36
N GLN A 86 -2.50 0.76 -5.65
CA GLN A 86 -1.23 0.39 -6.24
C GLN A 86 -1.27 -1.00 -6.89
N TRP A 87 -1.63 -2.04 -6.13
CA TRP A 87 -1.53 -3.43 -6.59
C TRP A 87 -2.59 -3.79 -7.63
N PHE A 88 -3.82 -3.30 -7.47
CA PHE A 88 -4.96 -3.76 -8.28
C PHE A 88 -5.42 -2.78 -9.35
N LYS A 89 -5.00 -1.51 -9.31
CA LYS A 89 -5.30 -0.53 -10.37
C LYS A 89 -4.04 -0.05 -11.08
N LEU A 90 -3.06 0.48 -10.35
CA LEU A 90 -1.89 1.12 -10.94
C LEU A 90 -0.95 0.13 -11.63
N LEU A 91 -0.59 -0.96 -10.94
CA LEU A 91 0.31 -1.97 -11.48
C LEU A 91 -0.22 -2.63 -12.77
N PRO A 92 -1.47 -3.15 -12.84
CA PRO A 92 -1.99 -3.71 -14.09
C PRO A 92 -2.11 -2.66 -15.20
N TYR A 93 -2.42 -1.41 -14.86
CA TYR A 93 -2.44 -0.30 -15.82
C TYR A 93 -1.06 -0.01 -16.40
N LEU A 94 -0.02 0.05 -15.57
CA LEU A 94 1.36 0.24 -16.01
C LEU A 94 1.83 -0.91 -16.89
N ILE A 95 1.54 -2.16 -16.51
CA ILE A 95 1.87 -3.35 -17.30
C ILE A 95 1.17 -3.30 -18.68
N ALA A 96 -0.12 -2.94 -18.71
CA ALA A 96 -0.87 -2.82 -19.97
C ALA A 96 -0.28 -1.72 -20.87
N LYS A 97 0.06 -0.56 -20.28
CA LYS A 97 0.65 0.57 -21.00
C LYS A 97 2.04 0.22 -21.56
N LEU A 98 2.90 -0.43 -20.79
CA LEU A 98 4.23 -0.88 -21.23
C LEU A 98 4.14 -1.93 -22.35
N ARG A 99 3.16 -2.84 -22.30
CA ARG A 99 2.90 -3.80 -23.38
C ARG A 99 2.42 -3.11 -24.66
N GLY A 100 1.64 -2.03 -24.55
CA GLY A 100 1.22 -1.22 -25.69
C GLY A 100 2.38 -0.55 -26.41
N PHE A 101 3.38 -0.06 -25.68
CA PHE A 101 4.59 0.54 -26.24
C PHE A 101 5.45 -0.48 -27.01
N ARG A 102 5.58 -1.71 -26.52
CA ARG A 102 6.34 -2.78 -27.21
C ARG A 102 5.76 -3.15 -28.58
N LYS A 103 4.44 -3.02 -28.80
CA LYS A 103 3.81 -3.31 -30.10
C LYS A 103 4.04 -2.22 -31.15
N LYS A 104 4.28 -0.97 -30.75
CA LYS A 104 4.57 0.14 -31.69
C LYS A 104 6.00 0.13 -32.24
N GLY A 105 6.92 -0.62 -31.62
CA GLY A 105 8.32 -0.71 -32.03
C GLY A 105 8.68 -1.97 -32.82
N ALA A 106 7.72 -2.82 -33.21
CA ALA A 106 8.03 -3.96 -34.07
C ALA A 106 8.29 -3.42 -35.49
N PRO A 107 9.51 -3.54 -36.05
CA PRO A 107 9.75 -3.19 -37.43
C PRO A 107 8.85 -4.07 -38.29
N VAL A 108 8.07 -3.43 -39.16
CA VAL A 108 7.38 -4.10 -40.27
C VAL A 108 8.46 -4.93 -40.96
N LYS A 109 8.37 -6.26 -40.87
CA LYS A 109 9.14 -7.13 -41.73
C LYS A 109 8.64 -6.81 -43.14
N THR A 110 9.37 -5.96 -43.84
CA THR A 110 9.21 -5.77 -45.27
C THR A 110 9.52 -7.12 -45.90
N SER A 111 8.46 -7.89 -46.16
CA SER A 111 8.50 -9.02 -47.06
C SER A 111 8.71 -8.45 -48.45
N ALA A 112 9.95 -8.08 -48.77
CA ALA A 112 10.40 -7.99 -50.15
C ALA A 112 10.62 -9.43 -50.62
N ALA A 113 9.51 -10.06 -50.97
CA ALA A 113 9.50 -11.23 -51.82
C ALA A 113 9.13 -10.76 -53.22
N GLN A 114 9.94 -11.21 -54.18
CA GLN A 114 9.76 -11.21 -55.63
C GLN A 114 10.29 -9.97 -56.38
#